data_AF-A0A2D3LNT3-F1
#
_entry.id   AF-A0A2D3LNT3-F1
#
_cell.length_a   1.000
_cell.length_b   1.000
_cell.length_c   1.000
_cell.angle_alpha   90.00
_cell.angle_beta   90.00
_cell.angle_gamma   90.00
#
_symmetry.space_group_name_H-M   'P 1'
#
loop_
_entity.id
_entity.type
_entity.pdbx_description
1 polymer ?
#
loop_
_entity_poly.entity_id
_entity_poly.type
_entity_poly.pdbx_seq_one_letter_code
_entity_poly.pdbx_strand_id
1 'polypeptide(L)'
;MKKQKQKKPDGRCATCPRWDRWHIRIPNSEDQQKLIRLYRKSGAKTKSDFVRARLLGESFKVITQDPAKEPYLEKLSEIVALAHKIGVLYNEVVKVLNTYHSVATAQQLLGKLETYSQILIRLQQQAVQLTKSFGSREE
;
A
#
# COMPACT_ATOMS: atom_id res chain seq x y z
N MET A 1 68.91 -21.61 9.29
CA MET A 1 67.96 -20.86 8.45
C MET A 1 66.59 -20.83 9.12
N LYS A 2 66.16 -19.70 9.69
CA LYS A 2 64.84 -19.57 10.32
C LYS A 2 63.87 -18.97 9.31
N LYS A 3 62.82 -19.72 8.94
CA LYS A 3 61.74 -19.25 8.04
C LYS A 3 61.03 -18.06 8.68
N GLN A 4 60.94 -16.95 7.95
CA GLN A 4 60.13 -15.80 8.34
C GLN A 4 58.65 -16.23 8.38
N LYS A 5 57.98 -15.98 9.51
CA LYS A 5 56.53 -16.16 9.63
C LYS A 5 55.84 -15.09 8.77
N GLN A 6 55.13 -15.54 7.73
CA GLN A 6 54.19 -14.69 6.99
C GLN A 6 53.16 -14.11 7.97
N LYS A 7 53.05 -12.78 8.03
CA LYS A 7 51.96 -12.10 8.72
C LYS A 7 50.67 -12.42 7.98
N LYS A 8 49.78 -13.20 8.61
CA LYS A 8 48.40 -13.33 8.11
C LYS A 8 47.75 -11.95 8.15
N PRO A 9 47.00 -11.53 7.11
CA PRO A 9 46.23 -10.32 7.20
C PRO A 9 45.21 -10.48 8.32
N ASP A 10 45.22 -9.54 9.25
CA ASP A 10 44.23 -9.47 10.32
C ASP A 10 42.85 -9.37 9.62
N GLY A 11 41.99 -10.37 9.81
CA GLY A 11 40.73 -10.55 9.08
C GLY A 11 39.67 -9.51 9.45
N ARG A 12 39.96 -8.23 9.23
CA ARG A 12 39.04 -7.12 9.43
C ARG A 12 38.32 -6.86 8.12
N CYS A 13 37.08 -7.33 8.06
CA CYS A 13 36.12 -7.09 7.00
C CYS A 13 36.08 -5.58 6.64
N ALA A 14 36.22 -5.26 5.35
CA ALA A 14 36.11 -3.91 4.80
C ALA A 14 34.68 -3.32 4.85
N THR A 15 33.80 -3.85 5.71
CA THR A 15 32.34 -3.66 5.71
C THR A 15 31.75 -3.28 7.07
N CYS A 16 32.52 -2.74 8.03
CA CYS A 16 32.02 -2.63 9.41
C CYS A 16 31.50 -1.23 9.81
N PRO A 17 30.20 -0.90 9.66
CA PRO A 17 29.60 0.20 10.42
C PRO A 17 29.34 -0.29 11.85
N ARG A 18 30.17 0.11 12.81
CA ARG A 18 29.91 -0.08 14.25
C ARG A 18 30.68 0.97 15.05
N TRP A 19 30.07 2.11 15.42
CA TRP A 19 30.84 3.05 16.26
C TRP A 19 30.11 3.87 17.32
N ASP A 20 28.88 3.58 17.71
CA ASP A 20 28.64 3.22 19.12
C ASP A 20 27.23 2.63 19.26
N ARG A 21 27.12 1.38 19.69
CA ARG A 21 25.89 0.60 19.54
C ARG A 21 25.10 0.61 20.84
N TRP A 22 23.99 1.35 20.83
CA TRP A 22 23.15 1.55 22.00
C TRP A 22 22.11 0.43 22.11
N HIS A 23 22.09 -0.26 23.25
CA HIS A 23 21.10 -1.27 23.58
C HIS A 23 20.09 -0.69 24.56
N ILE A 24 18.86 -0.45 24.09
CA ILE A 24 17.76 0.00 24.95
C ILE A 24 16.94 -1.23 25.33
N ARG A 25 16.93 -1.56 26.63
CA ARG A 25 16.02 -2.57 27.19
C ARG A 25 14.78 -1.88 27.71
N ILE A 26 13.62 -2.45 27.41
CA ILE A 26 12.32 -2.00 27.90
C ILE A 26 11.80 -3.13 28.77
N PRO A 27 12.03 -3.08 30.10
CA PRO A 27 11.68 -4.19 30.98
C PRO A 27 10.17 -4.34 31.17
N ASN A 28 9.41 -3.26 31.04
CA ASN A 28 7.95 -3.27 31.16
C ASN A 28 7.30 -3.72 29.83
N SER A 29 6.47 -4.76 29.89
CA SER A 29 5.77 -5.31 28.74
C SER A 29 4.76 -4.33 28.14
N GLU A 30 4.11 -3.52 28.96
CA GLU A 30 3.17 -2.49 28.49
C GLU A 30 3.86 -1.42 27.65
N ASP A 31 5.02 -0.96 28.10
CA ASP A 31 5.78 0.07 27.41
C ASP A 31 6.40 -0.47 26.11
N GLN A 32 6.75 -1.76 26.09
CA GLN A 32 7.14 -2.44 24.87
C GLN A 32 5.99 -2.47 23.86
N GLN A 33 4.76 -2.79 24.29
CA GLN A 33 3.58 -2.74 23.43
C GLN A 33 3.27 -1.34 22.93
N LYS A 34 3.36 -0.32 23.80
CA LYS A 34 3.18 1.09 23.41
C LYS A 34 4.20 1.50 22.35
N LEU A 35 5.48 1.16 22.53
CA LEU A 35 6.52 1.49 21.55
C LEU A 35 6.30 0.80 20.20
N ILE A 36 5.84 -0.46 20.20
CA ILE A 36 5.49 -1.18 18.97
C ILE A 36 4.31 -0.51 18.26
N ARG A 37 3.28 -0.08 18.99
CA ARG A 37 2.14 0.67 18.42
C ARG A 37 2.61 1.99 17.81
N LEU A 38 3.47 2.74 18.50
CA LEU A 38 4.03 3.99 17.99
C LEU A 38 4.90 3.77 16.74
N TYR A 39 5.73 2.73 16.75
CA TYR A 39 6.52 2.34 15.58
C TYR A 39 5.63 2.07 14.37
N ARG A 40 4.57 1.26 14.52
CA ARG A 40 3.60 0.99 13.44
C ARG A 40 2.95 2.26 12.92
N LYS A 41 2.58 3.18 13.82
CA LYS A 41 1.99 4.48 13.48
C LYS A 41 2.95 5.44 12.80
N SER A 42 4.26 5.31 13.02
CA SER A 42 5.28 6.22 12.49
C SER A 42 5.60 6.00 11.01
N GLY A 43 5.31 4.81 10.46
CA GLY A 43 5.71 4.45 9.09
C GLY A 43 7.22 4.32 8.87
N ALA A 44 8.04 4.33 9.93
CA ALA A 44 9.48 4.20 9.82
C ALA A 44 9.89 2.84 9.23
N LYS A 45 10.97 2.84 8.44
CA LYS A 45 11.50 1.62 7.78
C LYS A 45 11.97 0.56 8.77
N THR A 46 12.60 0.99 9.87
CA THR A 46 13.09 0.09 10.92
C THR A 46 12.78 0.65 12.31
N LYS A 47 12.72 -0.23 13.31
CA LYS A 47 12.55 0.16 14.73
C LYS A 47 13.68 1.09 15.19
N SER A 48 14.90 0.87 14.72
CA SER A 48 16.06 1.71 15.05
C SER A 48 15.91 3.10 14.48
N ASP A 49 15.41 3.24 13.25
CA ASP A 49 15.18 4.55 12.65
C ASP A 49 14.06 5.30 13.38
N PHE A 50 12.99 4.61 13.79
CA PHE A 50 11.94 5.19 14.62
C PHE A 50 12.47 5.72 15.97
N VAL A 51 13.28 4.92 16.66
CA VAL A 51 13.86 5.33 17.94
C VAL A 51 14.87 6.46 17.76
N ARG A 52 15.71 6.41 16.72
CA ARG A 52 16.66 7.48 16.39
C ARG A 52 15.92 8.80 16.13
N ALA A 53 14.90 8.79 15.26
CA ALA A 53 14.09 9.96 14.96
C ALA A 53 13.44 10.54 16.23
N ARG A 54 12.96 9.67 17.13
CA ARG A 54 12.36 10.12 18.39
C ARG A 54 13.36 10.73 19.36
N LEU A 55 14.56 10.16 19.47
CA LEU A 55 15.65 10.66 20.33
C LEU A 55 16.26 11.96 19.79
N LEU A 56 16.32 12.13 18.48
CA LEU A 56 16.83 13.33 17.82
C LEU A 56 15.77 14.43 17.66
N GLY A 57 14.54 14.21 18.14
CA GLY A 57 13.47 15.20 18.11
C GLY A 57 12.93 15.49 16.70
N GLU A 58 13.12 14.58 15.75
CA GLU A 58 12.58 14.73 14.40
C GLU A 58 11.05 14.77 14.41
N SER A 59 10.46 15.69 13.65
CA SER A 59 9.01 15.78 13.48
C SER A 59 8.53 14.64 12.58
N PHE A 60 7.63 13.78 13.07
CA PHE A 60 6.95 12.79 12.23
C PHE A 60 5.46 13.09 12.12
N LYS A 61 4.91 12.93 10.92
CA LYS A 61 3.48 13.03 10.66
C LYS A 61 2.84 11.66 10.92
N VAL A 62 2.11 11.54 12.04
CA VAL A 62 1.30 10.35 12.30
C VAL A 62 0.04 10.41 11.44
N ILE A 63 -0.04 9.56 10.42
CA ILE A 63 -1.27 9.35 9.68
C ILE A 63 -2.03 8.25 10.43
N THR A 64 -2.95 8.66 11.32
CA THR A 64 -3.82 7.69 11.98
C THR A 64 -4.97 7.38 11.04
N GLN A 65 -5.03 6.14 10.56
CA GLN A 65 -6.22 5.66 9.87
C GLN A 65 -7.26 5.35 10.94
N ASP A 66 -8.41 6.00 10.86
CA ASP A 66 -9.52 5.78 11.77
C ASP A 66 -10.12 4.39 11.49
N PRO A 67 -10.07 3.44 12.46
CA PRO A 67 -10.57 2.08 12.26
C PRO A 67 -12.07 2.05 11.94
N ALA A 68 -12.84 3.09 12.32
CA ALA A 68 -14.25 3.17 11.94
C ALA A 68 -14.46 3.35 10.42
N LYS A 69 -13.45 3.85 9.71
CA LYS A 69 -13.48 4.11 8.26
C LYS A 69 -12.98 2.94 7.42
N GLU A 70 -12.31 1.97 8.04
CA GLU A 70 -11.78 0.77 7.40
C GLU A 70 -12.83 -0.01 6.58
N PRO A 71 -14.03 -0.33 7.11
CA PRO A 71 -15.04 -1.07 6.35
C PRO A 71 -15.62 -0.27 5.17
N TYR A 72 -15.63 1.06 5.26
CA TYR A 72 -16.05 1.93 4.16
C TYR A 72 -15.00 1.92 3.04
N LEU A 73 -13.72 2.08 3.39
CA LEU A 73 -12.61 2.10 2.44
C LEU A 73 -12.44 0.76 1.73
N GLU A 74 -12.63 -0.35 2.44
CA GLU A 74 -12.59 -1.70 1.85
C GLU A 74 -13.65 -1.86 0.76
N LYS A 75 -14.91 -1.56 1.06
CA LYS A 75 -16.01 -1.63 0.09
C LYS A 75 -15.83 -0.68 -1.09
N LEU A 76 -15.33 0.53 -0.84
CA LEU A 76 -15.03 1.47 -1.93
C LEU A 76 -13.92 0.93 -2.84
N SER A 77 -12.88 0.34 -2.25
CA SER A 77 -11.79 -0.28 -2.99
C SER A 77 -12.27 -1.45 -3.85
N GLU A 78 -13.19 -2.27 -3.35
CA GLU A 78 -13.81 -3.35 -4.14
C GLU A 78 -14.55 -2.80 -5.37
N ILE A 79 -15.37 -1.75 -5.18
CA ILE A 79 -16.10 -1.12 -6.29
C ILE A 79 -15.14 -0.57 -7.34
N VAL A 80 -14.06 0.11 -6.91
CA VAL A 80 -13.03 0.65 -7.81
C VAL A 80 -12.32 -0.48 -8.58
N ALA A 81 -11.99 -1.59 -7.92
CA ALA A 81 -11.37 -2.74 -8.56
C ALA A 81 -12.29 -3.39 -9.61
N LEU A 82 -13.60 -3.50 -9.33
CA LEU A 82 -14.58 -4.00 -10.29
C LEU A 82 -14.74 -3.05 -11.48
N ALA A 83 -14.83 -1.74 -11.23
CA ALA A 83 -14.92 -0.73 -12.28
C ALA A 83 -13.69 -0.76 -13.20
N HIS A 84 -12.49 -0.91 -12.63
CA HIS A 84 -11.26 -1.07 -13.41
C HIS A 84 -11.30 -2.31 -14.31
N LYS A 85 -11.71 -3.47 -13.78
CA LYS A 85 -11.84 -4.71 -14.57
C LYS A 85 -12.78 -4.52 -15.76
N ILE A 86 -13.93 -3.89 -15.55
CA ILE A 86 -14.89 -3.60 -16.63
C ILE A 86 -14.30 -2.60 -17.62
N GLY A 87 -13.56 -1.59 -17.16
CA GLY A 87 -12.87 -0.64 -18.03
C GLY A 87 -11.86 -1.30 -18.97
N VAL A 88 -11.12 -2.32 -18.49
CA VAL A 88 -10.22 -3.11 -19.33
C VAL A 88 -11.00 -3.87 -20.41
N LEU A 89 -12.06 -4.60 -20.02
CA LEU A 89 -12.92 -5.34 -20.97
C LEU A 89 -13.59 -4.41 -21.99
N TYR A 90 -14.04 -3.23 -21.55
CA TYR A 90 -14.61 -2.21 -22.41
C TYR A 90 -13.61 -1.77 -23.48
N ASN A 91 -12.38 -1.44 -23.07
CA ASN A 91 -11.31 -1.03 -24.00
C ASN A 91 -10.94 -2.15 -24.98
N GLU A 92 -10.91 -3.41 -24.53
CA GLU A 92 -10.69 -4.55 -25.41
C GLU A 92 -11.78 -4.66 -26.48
N VAL A 93 -13.05 -4.57 -26.10
CA VAL A 93 -14.17 -4.63 -27.06
C VAL A 93 -14.13 -3.45 -28.04
N VAL A 94 -13.77 -2.24 -27.59
CA VAL A 94 -13.59 -1.07 -28.49
C VAL A 94 -12.47 -1.32 -29.51
N LYS A 95 -11.33 -1.87 -29.09
CA LYS A 95 -10.23 -2.21 -30.01
C LYS A 95 -10.65 -3.25 -31.04
N VAL A 96 -11.37 -4.30 -30.60
CA VAL A 96 -11.91 -5.32 -31.50
C VAL A 96 -12.88 -4.67 -32.48
N LEU A 97 -13.84 -3.87 -32.00
CA LEU A 97 -14.80 -3.18 -32.87
C LEU A 97 -14.13 -2.33 -33.95
N ASN A 98 -13.04 -1.64 -33.62
CA ASN A 98 -12.29 -0.80 -34.57
C ASN A 98 -11.56 -1.59 -35.68
N THR A 99 -11.37 -2.90 -35.49
CA THR A 99 -10.61 -3.76 -36.44
C THR A 99 -11.48 -4.65 -37.30
N TYR A 100 -12.76 -4.83 -36.97
CA TYR A 100 -13.68 -5.71 -37.68
C TYR A 100 -14.60 -4.93 -38.65
N HIS A 101 -14.82 -5.47 -39.85
CA HIS A 101 -15.60 -4.82 -40.92
C HIS A 101 -17.00 -5.43 -41.15
N SER A 102 -17.39 -6.47 -40.42
CA SER A 102 -18.73 -7.08 -40.56
C SER A 102 -19.76 -6.37 -39.68
N VAL A 103 -20.86 -5.94 -40.31
CA VAL A 103 -21.96 -5.20 -39.67
C VAL A 103 -22.61 -6.01 -38.55
N ALA A 104 -22.85 -7.30 -38.77
CA ALA A 104 -23.49 -8.18 -37.79
C ALA A 104 -22.63 -8.32 -36.52
N THR A 105 -21.31 -8.48 -36.68
CA THR A 105 -20.38 -8.57 -35.54
C THR A 105 -20.24 -7.23 -34.81
N ALA A 106 -20.25 -6.12 -35.54
CA ALA A 106 -20.19 -4.78 -34.95
C ALA A 106 -21.40 -4.51 -34.06
N GLN A 107 -22.61 -4.87 -34.51
CA GLN A 107 -23.83 -4.74 -33.71
C GLN A 107 -23.78 -5.54 -32.40
N GLN A 108 -23.28 -6.78 -32.46
CA GLN A 108 -23.12 -7.60 -31.26
C GLN A 108 -22.11 -7.00 -30.27
N LEU A 109 -20.99 -6.47 -30.76
CA LEU A 109 -19.97 -5.81 -29.92
C LEU A 109 -20.50 -4.52 -29.30
N LEU A 110 -21.30 -3.74 -30.03
CA LEU A 110 -21.98 -2.55 -29.49
C LEU A 110 -22.92 -2.90 -28.34
N GLY A 111 -23.71 -3.98 -28.46
CA GLY A 111 -24.57 -4.44 -27.36
C GLY A 111 -23.77 -4.85 -26.10
N LYS A 112 -22.58 -5.42 -26.27
CA LYS A 112 -21.67 -5.69 -25.14
C LYS A 112 -21.15 -4.41 -24.49
N LEU A 113 -20.76 -3.40 -25.30
CA LEU A 113 -20.33 -2.10 -24.79
C LEU A 113 -21.43 -1.39 -24.02
N GLU A 114 -22.67 -1.45 -24.51
CA GLU A 114 -23.83 -0.91 -23.80
C GLU A 114 -24.00 -1.59 -22.43
N THR A 115 -23.90 -2.93 -22.39
CA THR A 115 -23.99 -3.70 -21.16
C THR A 115 -22.90 -3.28 -20.17
N TYR A 116 -21.64 -3.17 -20.61
CA TYR A 116 -20.55 -2.72 -19.75
C TYR A 116 -20.75 -1.27 -19.26
N SER A 117 -21.25 -0.38 -20.11
CA SER A 117 -21.59 1.00 -19.73
C SER A 117 -22.64 1.03 -18.62
N GLN A 118 -23.71 0.25 -18.75
CA GLN A 118 -24.76 0.14 -17.73
C GLN A 118 -24.22 -0.39 -16.40
N ILE A 119 -23.33 -1.40 -16.42
CA ILE A 119 -22.71 -1.91 -15.20
C ILE A 119 -21.80 -0.85 -14.55
N LEU A 120 -21.02 -0.12 -15.34
CA LEU A 120 -20.15 0.94 -14.84
C LEU A 120 -20.96 2.05 -14.15
N ILE A 121 -22.08 2.47 -14.75
CA ILE A 121 -23.00 3.44 -14.17
C ILE A 121 -23.54 2.92 -12.82
N ARG A 122 -23.95 1.66 -12.75
CA ARG A 122 -24.44 1.05 -11.50
C ARG A 122 -23.36 1.03 -10.40
N LEU A 123 -22.12 0.67 -10.74
CA LEU A 123 -21.01 0.69 -9.79
C LEU A 123 -20.71 2.11 -9.28
N GLN A 124 -20.76 3.11 -10.18
CA GLN A 124 -20.61 4.51 -9.79
C GLN A 124 -21.74 4.97 -8.86
N GLN A 125 -22.99 4.59 -9.15
CA GLN A 125 -24.13 4.89 -8.27
C GLN A 125 -23.96 4.25 -6.89
N GLN A 126 -23.50 2.99 -6.82
CA GLN A 126 -23.19 2.32 -5.56
C GLN A 126 -22.08 3.04 -4.78
N ALA A 127 -21.01 3.49 -5.45
CA ALA A 127 -19.94 4.26 -4.81
C ALA A 127 -20.46 5.60 -4.24
N VAL A 128 -21.33 6.29 -4.98
CA VAL A 128 -21.96 7.54 -4.52
C VAL A 128 -22.85 7.29 -3.31
N GLN A 129 -23.69 6.24 -3.35
CA GLN A 129 -24.56 5.87 -2.21
C GLN A 129 -23.74 5.48 -0.97
N LEU A 130 -22.69 4.68 -1.16
CA LEU A 130 -21.76 4.29 -0.10
C LEU A 130 -21.15 5.54 0.57
N THR A 131 -20.67 6.49 -0.24
CA THR A 131 -20.05 7.74 0.23
C THR A 131 -21.05 8.65 0.95
N LYS A 132 -22.27 8.79 0.44
CA LYS A 132 -23.34 9.53 1.12
C LYS A 132 -23.69 8.90 2.47
N SER A 133 -23.86 7.57 2.52
CA SER A 133 -24.20 6.86 3.76
C SER A 133 -23.10 6.93 4.82
N PHE A 134 -21.85 7.08 4.38
CA PHE A 134 -20.72 7.31 5.27
C PHE A 134 -20.71 8.74 5.83
N GLY A 135 -20.88 9.76 4.97
CA GLY A 135 -20.96 11.16 5.41
C GLY A 135 -22.09 11.42 6.40
N SER A 136 -23.29 10.87 6.16
CA SER A 136 -24.43 11.01 7.08
C SER A 136 -24.29 10.26 8.41
N ARG A 137 -23.24 9.46 8.62
CA ARG A 137 -22.93 8.83 9.92
C ARG A 137 -21.88 9.60 10.71
N GLU A 138 -21.18 10.54 10.08
CA GLU A 138 -20.18 11.40 10.72
C GLU A 138 -20.78 12.74 11.21
N GLU A 139 -21.98 13.10 10.74
CA GLU A 139 -22.84 14.19 11.25
C GLU A 139 -23.67 13.74 12.46
#